data_AF-A0A1R1MK19-F1
#
_entry.id   AF-A0A1R1MK19-F1
#
_cell.length_a   1.000
_cell.length_b   1.000
_cell.length_c   1.000
_cell.angle_alpha   90.00
_cell.angle_beta   90.00
_cell.angle_gamma   90.00
#
_symmetry.space_group_name_H-M   'P 1'
#
loop_
_entity.id
_entity.type
_entity.pdbx_description
1 polymer ?
#
loop_
_entity_poly.entity_id
_entity_poly.type
_entity_poly.pdbx_seq_one_letter_code
_entity_poly.pdbx_strand_id
1 'polypeptide(L)'
;MKKCSCRKGKSLKLLISDEMKELFRFMKRYPEVKPFVFALINTYRPTDSDRVTAERVFHAVRECYELGIFSFAAAVELLSILKSFFLRRTDSQRGNFLEAVLSKNGPVCLKGRVRRFNQCRLYKGMMKISDKEVDVAFSGPKGLEIHECKANMVRQWRDPLYKRTKKGRKLKFLNDVVEECGQQTFAFCTGLDGNFATKYIRELFKAYGYRNLLVAGRKDLI
;
A
#
# COMPACT_ATOMS: atom_id res chain seq x y z
N MET A 1 -32.01 -2.45 -1.31
CA MET A 1 -30.90 -1.45 -1.27
C MET A 1 -29.95 -1.67 -2.44
N LYS A 2 -29.40 -0.61 -3.05
CA LYS A 2 -28.43 -0.73 -4.16
C LYS A 2 -27.02 -1.01 -3.60
N LYS A 3 -26.35 -2.03 -4.13
CA LYS A 3 -24.97 -2.42 -3.76
C LYS A 3 -23.92 -1.48 -4.36
N CYS A 4 -22.78 -1.36 -3.68
CA CYS A 4 -21.61 -0.67 -4.23
C CYS A 4 -20.81 -1.53 -5.21
N SER A 5 -20.11 -0.88 -6.13
CA SER A 5 -19.18 -1.53 -7.06
C SER A 5 -18.00 -0.62 -7.39
N CYS A 6 -16.81 -1.20 -7.52
CA CYS A 6 -15.64 -0.50 -8.05
C CYS A 6 -15.60 -0.61 -9.57
N ARG A 7 -15.42 0.53 -10.27
CA ARG A 7 -15.42 0.60 -11.73
C ARG A 7 -14.27 1.46 -12.23
N LYS A 8 -13.97 1.35 -13.53
CA LYS A 8 -12.91 2.13 -14.22
C LYS A 8 -11.51 1.96 -13.60
N GLY A 9 -11.22 0.78 -13.03
CA GLY A 9 -9.91 0.47 -12.47
C GLY A 9 -8.86 0.22 -13.55
N LYS A 10 -7.60 0.52 -13.24
CA LYS A 10 -6.45 0.19 -14.09
C LYS A 10 -6.08 -1.28 -13.97
N SER A 11 -5.56 -1.83 -15.07
CA SER A 11 -4.99 -3.17 -15.06
C SER A 11 -3.69 -3.17 -14.25
N LEU A 12 -3.40 -4.28 -13.55
CA LEU A 12 -2.19 -4.42 -12.75
C LEU A 12 -0.91 -4.24 -13.60
N LYS A 13 -0.95 -4.65 -14.87
CA LYS A 13 0.17 -4.49 -15.82
C LYS A 13 0.55 -3.02 -16.02
N LEU A 14 -0.40 -2.10 -15.94
CA LEU A 14 -0.15 -0.66 -16.08
C LEU A 14 0.45 -0.02 -14.81
N LEU A 15 0.43 -0.73 -13.67
CA LEU A 15 1.05 -0.25 -12.43
C LEU A 15 2.50 -0.73 -12.29
N ILE A 16 2.85 -1.85 -12.92
CA ILE A 16 4.15 -2.51 -12.73
C ILE A 16 5.14 -2.02 -13.79
N SER A 17 6.13 -1.23 -13.37
CA SER A 17 7.28 -0.84 -14.19
C SER A 17 8.26 -2.00 -14.38
N ASP A 18 9.24 -1.85 -15.27
CA ASP A 18 10.27 -2.87 -15.49
C ASP A 18 11.18 -3.04 -14.28
N GLU A 19 11.54 -1.95 -13.60
CA GLU A 19 12.31 -1.98 -12.34
C GLU A 19 11.53 -2.73 -11.25
N MET A 20 10.20 -2.56 -11.19
CA MET A 20 9.35 -3.33 -10.28
C MET A 20 9.36 -4.82 -10.63
N LYS A 21 9.36 -5.20 -11.90
CA LYS A 21 9.44 -6.61 -12.31
C LYS A 21 10.77 -7.23 -11.90
N GLU A 22 11.87 -6.50 -12.05
CA GLU A 22 13.19 -6.92 -11.60
C GLU A 22 13.22 -7.09 -10.08
N LEU A 23 12.75 -6.09 -9.33
CA LEU A 23 12.69 -6.15 -7.88
C LEU A 23 11.81 -7.31 -7.37
N PHE A 24 10.65 -7.54 -7.99
CA PHE A 24 9.79 -8.68 -7.64
C PHE A 24 10.44 -10.02 -7.99
N ARG A 25 11.17 -10.13 -9.11
CA ARG A 25 11.92 -11.35 -9.46
C ARG A 25 13.03 -11.61 -8.45
N PHE A 26 13.77 -10.57 -8.07
CA PHE A 26 14.83 -10.67 -7.07
C PHE A 26 14.27 -11.13 -5.71
N MET A 27 13.22 -10.48 -5.20
CA MET A 27 12.57 -10.85 -3.94
C MET A 27 11.87 -12.22 -3.99
N LYS A 28 11.58 -12.77 -5.17
CA LYS A 28 11.09 -14.15 -5.31
C LYS A 28 12.23 -15.15 -5.14
N ARG A 29 13.42 -14.82 -5.64
CA ARG A 29 14.64 -15.65 -5.52
C ARG A 29 15.25 -15.56 -4.12
N TYR A 30 15.15 -14.40 -3.46
CA TYR A 30 15.62 -14.15 -2.10
C TYR A 30 14.50 -13.55 -1.23
N PRO A 31 13.52 -14.35 -0.77
CA PRO A 31 12.37 -13.87 0.02
C PRO A 31 12.74 -13.13 1.31
N GLU A 32 13.86 -13.48 1.93
CA GLU A 32 14.40 -12.92 3.17
C GLU A 32 14.75 -11.44 3.04
N VAL A 33 14.91 -10.94 1.80
CA VAL A 33 15.21 -9.54 1.48
C VAL A 33 13.96 -8.65 1.57
N LYS A 34 12.75 -9.23 1.46
CA LYS A 34 11.48 -8.47 1.47
C LYS A 34 11.37 -7.48 2.64
N PRO A 35 11.67 -7.83 3.90
CA PRO A 35 11.52 -6.90 5.03
C PRO A 35 12.40 -5.65 4.90
N PHE A 36 13.62 -5.80 4.36
CA PHE A 36 14.59 -4.73 4.15
C PHE A 36 14.15 -3.82 3.00
N VAL A 37 13.72 -4.38 1.88
CA VAL A 37 13.17 -3.61 0.76
C VAL A 37 11.91 -2.86 1.19
N PHE A 38 11.00 -3.51 1.92
CA PHE A 38 9.78 -2.85 2.40
C PHE A 38 10.10 -1.74 3.41
N ALA A 39 11.13 -1.90 4.26
CA ALA A 39 11.58 -0.86 5.17
C ALA A 39 12.21 0.34 4.43
N LEU A 40 13.05 0.08 3.42
CA LEU A 40 13.62 1.12 2.58
C LEU A 40 12.53 1.91 1.85
N ILE A 41 11.56 1.20 1.24
CA ILE A 41 10.40 1.81 0.59
C ILE A 41 9.53 2.55 1.61
N ASN A 42 9.33 2.07 2.84
CA ASN A 42 8.55 2.78 3.87
C ASN A 42 9.23 4.10 4.29
N THR A 43 10.56 4.09 4.44
CA THR A 43 11.31 5.22 5.04
C THR A 43 11.71 6.30 4.06
N TYR A 44 11.67 6.03 2.74
CA TYR A 44 11.98 7.01 1.70
C TYR A 44 11.18 8.32 1.86
N ARG A 45 11.82 9.46 1.60
CA ARG A 45 11.15 10.76 1.52
C ARG A 45 11.39 11.38 0.14
N PRO A 46 10.35 11.89 -0.54
CA PRO A 46 10.52 12.60 -1.81
C PRO A 46 11.38 13.86 -1.73
N THR A 47 11.62 14.37 -0.52
CA THR A 47 12.48 15.53 -0.27
C THR A 47 13.94 15.14 -0.01
N ASP A 48 14.26 13.84 0.07
CA ASP A 48 15.65 13.39 0.21
C ASP A 48 16.40 13.69 -1.09
N SER A 49 17.65 14.14 -0.99
CA SER A 49 18.50 14.33 -2.17
C SER A 49 18.91 12.99 -2.77
N ASP A 50 19.36 13.00 -4.04
CA ASP A 50 19.86 11.81 -4.72
C ASP A 50 20.99 11.12 -3.94
N ARG A 51 21.87 11.92 -3.31
CA ARG A 51 22.94 11.42 -2.44
C ARG A 51 22.40 10.66 -1.23
N VAL A 52 21.46 11.26 -0.49
CA VAL A 52 20.84 10.62 0.69
C VAL A 52 20.10 9.35 0.27
N THR A 53 19.43 9.38 -0.88
CA THR A 53 18.75 8.22 -1.44
C THR A 53 19.74 7.09 -1.76
N ALA A 54 20.85 7.41 -2.43
CA ALA A 54 21.88 6.44 -2.77
C ALA A 54 22.54 5.83 -1.52
N GLU A 55 22.83 6.64 -0.50
CA GLU A 55 23.37 6.19 0.78
C GLU A 55 22.41 5.21 1.48
N ARG A 56 21.11 5.52 1.54
CA ARG A 56 20.09 4.63 2.12
C ARG A 56 19.98 3.31 1.38
N VAL A 57 19.98 3.35 0.05
CA VAL A 57 19.97 2.14 -0.79
C VAL A 57 21.21 1.30 -0.51
N PHE A 58 22.39 1.92 -0.50
CA PHE A 58 23.65 1.24 -0.23
C PHE A 58 23.65 0.57 1.14
N HIS A 59 23.24 1.28 2.20
CA HIS A 59 23.18 0.72 3.55
C HIS A 59 22.21 -0.45 3.66
N ALA A 60 21.04 -0.38 3.02
CA ALA A 60 20.07 -1.50 3.03
C ALA A 60 20.63 -2.76 2.34
N VAL A 61 21.35 -2.60 1.23
CA VAL A 61 22.00 -3.73 0.53
C VAL A 61 23.16 -4.28 1.35
N ARG A 62 23.98 -3.40 1.93
CA ARG A 62 25.11 -3.78 2.79
C ARG A 62 24.63 -4.60 3.98
N GLU A 63 23.59 -4.15 4.67
CA GLU A 63 23.00 -4.85 5.81
C GLU A 63 22.55 -6.27 5.42
N CYS A 64 21.85 -6.42 4.29
CA CYS A 64 21.45 -7.75 3.81
C CYS A 64 22.64 -8.66 3.51
N TYR A 65 23.71 -8.11 2.93
CA TYR A 65 24.93 -8.86 2.63
C TYR A 65 25.69 -9.27 3.91
N GLU A 66 25.84 -8.35 4.86
CA GLU A 66 26.49 -8.59 6.16
C GLU A 66 25.74 -9.65 6.98
N LEU A 67 24.41 -9.73 6.83
CA LEU A 67 23.57 -10.77 7.43
C LEU A 67 23.64 -12.13 6.70
N GLY A 68 24.40 -12.23 5.61
CA GLY A 68 24.57 -13.47 4.84
C GLY A 68 23.33 -13.88 4.04
N ILE A 69 22.40 -12.95 3.76
CA ILE A 69 21.16 -13.26 3.05
C ILE A 69 21.41 -13.71 1.60
N PHE A 70 22.46 -13.15 0.98
CA PHE A 70 22.81 -13.45 -0.41
C PHE A 70 24.31 -13.23 -0.69
N SER A 71 24.79 -13.73 -1.83
CA SER A 71 26.18 -13.59 -2.26
C SER A 71 26.53 -12.16 -2.68
N PHE A 72 27.83 -11.86 -2.79
CA PHE A 72 28.30 -10.56 -3.28
C PHE A 72 27.73 -10.20 -4.67
N ALA A 73 27.66 -11.18 -5.59
CA ALA A 73 27.08 -10.97 -6.92
C ALA A 73 25.60 -10.55 -6.84
N ALA A 74 24.83 -11.19 -5.96
CA ALA A 74 23.43 -10.82 -5.72
C ALA A 74 23.31 -9.46 -5.02
N ALA A 75 24.27 -9.06 -4.18
CA ALA A 75 24.33 -7.73 -3.59
C ALA A 75 24.49 -6.64 -4.66
N VAL A 76 25.41 -6.84 -5.60
CA VAL A 76 25.63 -5.93 -6.74
C VAL A 76 24.37 -5.82 -7.60
N GLU A 77 23.71 -6.95 -7.87
CA GLU A 77 22.44 -7.00 -8.60
C GLU A 77 21.34 -6.20 -7.88
N LEU A 78 21.12 -6.44 -6.57
CA LEU A 78 20.12 -5.73 -5.80
C LEU A 78 20.40 -4.22 -5.74
N LEU A 79 21.66 -3.84 -5.56
CA LEU A 79 22.08 -2.43 -5.57
C LEU A 79 21.71 -1.74 -6.89
N SER A 80 21.95 -2.40 -8.02
CA SER A 80 21.57 -1.89 -9.34
C SER A 80 20.06 -1.71 -9.48
N ILE A 81 19.29 -2.75 -9.10
CA ILE A 81 17.81 -2.72 -9.15
C ILE A 81 17.26 -1.58 -8.29
N LEU A 82 17.73 -1.44 -7.05
CA LEU A 82 17.24 -0.43 -6.12
C LEU A 82 17.65 0.99 -6.52
N LYS A 83 18.86 1.19 -7.06
CA LYS A 83 19.26 2.49 -7.62
C LYS A 83 18.31 2.91 -8.73
N SER A 84 18.01 2.01 -9.66
CA SER A 84 17.06 2.26 -10.75
C SER A 84 15.65 2.56 -10.23
N PHE A 85 15.19 1.81 -9.23
CA PHE A 85 13.88 1.99 -8.62
C PHE A 85 13.72 3.33 -7.86
N PHE A 86 14.77 3.79 -7.16
CA PHE A 86 14.67 4.96 -6.26
C PHE A 86 15.14 6.28 -6.86
N LEU A 87 16.04 6.30 -7.84
CA LEU A 87 16.61 7.53 -8.37
C LEU A 87 15.76 8.20 -9.46
N ARG A 88 14.71 7.54 -9.97
CA ARG A 88 13.81 8.10 -11.00
C ARG A 88 12.34 8.00 -10.55
N ARG A 89 11.61 9.12 -10.51
CA ARG A 89 10.13 9.19 -10.33
C ARG A 89 9.58 8.40 -9.11
N THR A 90 10.22 8.59 -7.97
CA THR A 90 10.14 7.68 -6.82
C THR A 90 8.78 7.65 -6.10
N ASP A 91 8.06 8.77 -6.04
CA ASP A 91 6.83 8.85 -5.25
C ASP A 91 5.66 8.06 -5.86
N SER A 92 5.43 8.20 -7.17
CA SER A 92 4.42 7.42 -7.87
C SER A 92 4.82 5.94 -7.95
N GLN A 93 6.12 5.67 -8.13
CA GLN A 93 6.65 4.30 -8.20
C GLN A 93 6.51 3.57 -6.86
N ARG A 94 6.72 4.24 -5.73
CA ARG A 94 6.44 3.69 -4.39
C ARG A 94 4.97 3.39 -4.18
N GLY A 95 4.08 4.30 -4.59
CA GLY A 95 2.64 4.10 -4.54
C GLY A 95 2.22 2.86 -5.32
N ASN A 96 2.62 2.81 -6.60
CA ASN A 96 2.37 1.68 -7.49
C ASN A 96 2.97 0.36 -6.95
N PHE A 97 4.15 0.42 -6.32
CA PHE A 97 4.75 -0.75 -5.68
C PHE A 97 3.88 -1.31 -4.57
N LEU A 98 3.43 -0.47 -3.64
CA LEU A 98 2.55 -0.91 -2.56
C LEU A 98 1.22 -1.45 -3.12
N GLU A 99 0.61 -0.74 -4.07
CA GLU A 99 -0.61 -1.20 -4.74
C GLU A 99 -0.42 -2.56 -5.41
N ALA A 100 0.71 -2.77 -6.10
CA ALA A 100 1.01 -4.04 -6.75
C ALA A 100 1.27 -5.17 -5.76
N VAL A 101 1.96 -4.90 -4.64
CA VAL A 101 2.15 -5.87 -3.55
C VAL A 101 0.79 -6.23 -2.94
N LEU A 102 -0.03 -5.25 -2.62
CA LEU A 102 -1.35 -5.45 -2.04
C LEU A 102 -2.29 -6.19 -3.00
N SER A 103 -2.28 -5.85 -4.29
CA SER A 103 -3.10 -6.53 -5.30
C SER A 103 -2.76 -8.03 -5.40
N LYS A 104 -1.50 -8.41 -5.14
CA LYS A 104 -1.03 -9.80 -5.19
C LYS A 104 -1.22 -10.54 -3.87
N ASN A 105 -0.81 -9.93 -2.77
CA ASN A 105 -0.61 -10.58 -1.46
C ASN A 105 -1.36 -9.88 -0.33
N GLY A 106 -2.18 -8.89 -0.63
CA GLY A 106 -2.88 -8.12 0.38
C GLY A 106 -3.81 -8.96 1.25
N PRO A 107 -4.08 -8.53 2.49
CA PRO A 107 -5.12 -9.15 3.28
C PRO A 107 -6.44 -9.03 2.52
N VAL A 108 -7.18 -10.13 2.46
CA VAL A 108 -8.53 -10.17 1.91
C VAL A 108 -9.43 -10.83 2.94
N CYS A 109 -10.30 -10.04 3.54
CA CYS A 109 -11.32 -10.52 4.47
C CYS A 109 -12.49 -11.22 3.75
N LEU A 110 -12.75 -10.86 2.49
CA LEU A 110 -13.81 -11.49 1.69
C LEU A 110 -13.51 -12.98 1.43
N LYS A 111 -14.49 -13.84 1.72
CA LYS A 111 -14.40 -15.29 1.41
C LYS A 111 -14.78 -15.57 -0.06
N GLY A 112 -14.08 -16.52 -0.68
CA GLY A 112 -14.36 -17.01 -2.03
C GLY A 112 -13.59 -16.28 -3.13
N ARG A 113 -13.97 -16.50 -4.40
CA ARG A 113 -13.29 -15.89 -5.54
C ARG A 113 -13.62 -14.40 -5.63
N VAL A 114 -12.60 -13.56 -5.48
CA VAL A 114 -12.70 -12.10 -5.61
C VAL A 114 -12.10 -11.61 -6.92
N ARG A 115 -12.70 -10.57 -7.50
CA ARG A 115 -12.14 -9.77 -8.59
C ARG A 115 -11.35 -8.61 -8.01
N ARG A 116 -10.23 -8.28 -8.63
CA ARG A 116 -9.32 -7.21 -8.19
C ARG A 116 -9.47 -5.99 -9.08
N PHE A 117 -9.48 -4.83 -8.48
CA PHE A 117 -9.51 -3.54 -9.15
C PHE A 117 -8.43 -2.65 -8.53
N ASN A 118 -7.62 -2.00 -9.35
CA ASN A 118 -6.63 -1.03 -8.87
C ASN A 118 -7.02 0.36 -9.36
N GLN A 119 -6.82 1.39 -8.54
CA GLN A 119 -7.12 2.79 -8.85
C GLN A 119 -8.56 2.94 -9.43
N CYS A 120 -9.55 2.39 -8.73
CA CYS A 120 -10.95 2.35 -9.16
C CYS A 120 -11.78 3.45 -8.54
N ARG A 121 -12.90 3.80 -9.17
CA ARG A 121 -13.91 4.71 -8.59
C ARG A 121 -15.08 3.91 -8.05
N LEU A 122 -15.60 4.34 -6.91
CA LEU A 122 -16.69 3.67 -6.22
C LEU A 122 -18.04 4.24 -6.66
N TYR A 123 -18.98 3.33 -6.93
CA TYR A 123 -20.33 3.63 -7.36
C TYR A 123 -21.36 2.89 -6.51
N LYS A 124 -22.48 3.54 -6.18
CA LYS A 124 -23.68 2.93 -5.61
C LYS A 124 -24.79 2.92 -6.66
N GLY A 125 -25.05 1.74 -7.23
CA GLY A 125 -25.84 1.66 -8.46
C GLY A 125 -25.16 2.39 -9.63
N MET A 126 -25.74 3.50 -10.10
CA MET A 126 -25.17 4.34 -11.18
C MET A 126 -24.48 5.61 -10.65
N MET A 127 -24.70 5.94 -9.37
CA MET A 127 -24.18 7.16 -8.78
C MET A 127 -22.74 6.95 -8.31
N LYS A 128 -21.83 7.83 -8.72
CA LYS A 128 -20.45 7.89 -8.21
C LYS A 128 -20.50 8.41 -6.77
N ILE A 129 -19.85 7.72 -5.84
CA ILE A 129 -19.81 8.11 -4.42
C ILE A 129 -18.40 8.44 -3.93
N SER A 130 -17.35 8.09 -4.69
CA SER A 130 -15.97 8.48 -4.37
C SER A 130 -15.44 9.51 -5.37
N ASP A 131 -15.05 10.69 -4.90
CA ASP A 131 -14.40 11.69 -5.76
C ASP A 131 -12.99 11.33 -6.14
N LYS A 132 -12.32 10.56 -5.28
CA LYS A 132 -11.00 10.01 -5.52
C LYS A 132 -11.07 8.54 -5.87
N GLU A 133 -10.01 8.10 -6.55
CA GLU A 133 -9.76 6.69 -6.79
C GLU A 133 -9.42 5.99 -5.46
N VAL A 134 -9.96 4.79 -5.31
CA VAL A 134 -9.58 3.79 -4.32
C VAL A 134 -8.39 3.04 -4.89
N ASP A 135 -7.29 3.01 -4.12
CA ASP A 135 -6.00 2.51 -4.60
C ASP A 135 -6.09 1.02 -4.99
N VAL A 136 -6.67 0.16 -4.14
CA VAL A 136 -6.96 -1.24 -4.47
C VAL A 136 -8.31 -1.66 -3.90
N ALA A 137 -9.06 -2.46 -4.64
CA ALA A 137 -10.30 -3.05 -4.17
C ALA A 137 -10.45 -4.51 -4.60
N PHE A 138 -11.08 -5.31 -3.73
CA PHE A 138 -11.49 -6.67 -3.97
C PHE A 138 -13.02 -6.73 -3.97
N SER A 139 -13.61 -7.26 -5.03
CA SER A 139 -15.06 -7.41 -5.14
C SER A 139 -15.43 -8.85 -5.40
N GLY A 140 -16.29 -9.40 -4.55
CA GLY A 140 -16.77 -10.77 -4.68
C GLY A 140 -18.27 -10.87 -4.46
N PRO A 141 -18.85 -12.07 -4.59
CA PRO A 141 -20.27 -12.29 -4.35
C PRO A 141 -20.73 -11.88 -2.94
N LYS A 142 -19.82 -12.02 -1.96
CA LYS A 142 -20.07 -11.73 -0.56
C LYS A 142 -19.96 -10.25 -0.20
N GLY A 143 -19.31 -9.43 -1.03
CA GLY A 143 -19.10 -8.04 -0.66
C GLY A 143 -18.03 -7.29 -1.43
N LEU A 144 -17.59 -6.19 -0.82
CA LEU A 144 -16.58 -5.29 -1.33
C LEU A 144 -15.52 -5.04 -0.24
N GLU A 145 -14.27 -4.95 -0.64
CA GLU A 145 -13.18 -4.63 0.26
C GLU A 145 -12.31 -3.59 -0.44
N ILE A 146 -12.06 -2.48 0.23
CA ILE A 146 -11.34 -1.34 -0.33
C ILE A 146 -10.12 -1.03 0.53
N HIS A 147 -9.03 -0.65 -0.12
CA HIS A 147 -7.77 -0.35 0.53
C HIS A 147 -7.25 1.00 0.05
N GLU A 148 -7.00 1.86 1.02
CA GLU A 148 -6.21 3.07 0.85
C GLU A 148 -4.74 2.76 1.17
N CYS A 149 -3.88 2.87 0.17
CA CYS A 149 -2.48 2.47 0.23
C CYS A 149 -1.59 3.65 0.58
N LYS A 150 -0.82 3.54 1.65
CA LYS A 150 0.17 4.54 2.05
C LYS A 150 1.44 3.83 2.49
N ALA A 151 2.48 3.93 1.66
CA ALA A 151 3.78 3.30 1.93
C ALA A 151 4.30 3.62 3.34
N ASN A 152 4.02 4.83 3.85
CA ASN A 152 4.25 5.22 5.24
C ASN A 152 2.97 5.83 5.84
N MET A 153 2.20 5.00 6.56
CA MET A 153 0.95 5.40 7.21
C MET A 153 1.21 6.42 8.31
N VAL A 154 2.28 6.28 9.10
CA VAL A 154 2.57 7.22 10.19
C VAL A 154 2.81 8.62 9.64
N ARG A 155 3.54 8.78 8.54
CA ARG A 155 3.74 10.07 7.89
C ARG A 155 2.44 10.60 7.29
N GLN A 156 1.65 9.73 6.67
CA GLN A 156 0.41 10.16 6.01
C GLN A 156 -0.64 10.61 7.03
N TRP A 157 -0.87 9.81 8.07
CA TRP A 157 -1.98 9.97 9.00
C TRP A 157 -1.58 10.70 10.28
N ARG A 158 -0.58 11.58 10.21
CA ARG A 158 -0.30 12.52 11.30
C ARG A 158 -1.44 13.51 11.48
N ASP A 159 -1.70 13.80 12.75
CA ASP A 159 -2.68 14.75 13.23
C ASP A 159 -2.52 16.16 12.66
N PRO A 160 -3.62 16.94 12.57
CA PRO A 160 -4.98 16.57 12.98
C PRO A 160 -5.76 15.78 11.91
N LEU A 161 -6.59 14.82 12.34
CA LEU A 161 -7.41 13.98 11.46
C LEU A 161 -8.90 14.34 11.46
N TYR A 162 -9.31 15.52 11.93
CA TYR A 162 -10.73 15.94 11.93
C TYR A 162 -11.36 15.96 10.53
N LYS A 163 -12.67 15.71 10.46
CA LYS A 163 -13.50 15.69 9.23
C LYS A 163 -13.37 16.94 8.35
N ARG A 164 -13.00 18.10 8.91
CA ARG A 164 -12.76 19.35 8.16
C ARG A 164 -11.46 19.35 7.34
N THR A 165 -10.48 18.53 7.72
CA THR A 165 -9.18 18.44 7.06
C THR A 165 -9.26 17.57 5.79
N LYS A 166 -8.34 17.77 4.84
CA LYS A 166 -8.25 16.93 3.62
C LYS A 166 -8.08 15.44 3.95
N LYS A 167 -7.28 15.11 4.97
CA LYS A 167 -7.02 13.74 5.43
C LYS A 167 -8.26 13.16 6.11
N GLY A 168 -8.83 13.89 7.06
CA GLY A 168 -10.02 13.47 7.81
C GLY A 168 -11.27 13.31 6.94
N ARG A 169 -11.44 14.12 5.87
CA ARG A 169 -12.50 13.89 4.87
C ARG A 169 -12.36 12.52 4.19
N LYS A 170 -11.13 12.13 3.87
CA LYS A 170 -10.85 10.82 3.24
C LYS A 170 -11.13 9.67 4.21
N LEU A 171 -10.68 9.79 5.46
CA LEU A 171 -10.95 8.78 6.49
C LEU A 171 -12.45 8.69 6.82
N LYS A 172 -13.16 9.82 6.87
CA LYS A 172 -14.62 9.85 7.02
C LYS A 172 -15.29 9.07 5.90
N PHE A 173 -14.93 9.36 4.65
CA PHE A 173 -15.48 8.63 3.49
C PHE A 173 -15.23 7.12 3.62
N LEU A 174 -13.99 6.70 3.90
CA LEU A 174 -13.64 5.29 4.06
C LEU A 174 -14.36 4.63 5.25
N ASN A 175 -14.67 5.39 6.31
CA ASN A 175 -15.38 4.88 7.48
C ASN A 175 -16.87 4.68 7.18
N ASP A 176 -17.48 5.63 6.47
CA ASP A 176 -18.92 5.67 6.22
C ASP A 176 -19.32 4.69 5.10
N VAL A 177 -18.42 4.42 4.15
CA VAL A 177 -18.68 3.52 3.02
C VAL A 177 -19.05 2.10 3.42
N VAL A 178 -18.57 1.66 4.60
CA VAL A 178 -18.85 0.33 5.15
C VAL A 178 -20.35 0.15 5.38
N GLU A 179 -21.02 1.20 5.84
CA GLU A 179 -22.46 1.22 6.10
C GLU A 179 -23.25 1.61 4.84
N GLU A 180 -22.71 2.52 4.03
CA GLU A 180 -23.41 3.03 2.86
C GLU A 180 -23.68 1.97 1.78
N CYS A 181 -22.81 0.96 1.68
CA CYS A 181 -22.79 0.05 0.54
C CYS A 181 -23.82 -1.08 0.56
N GLY A 182 -24.61 -1.23 1.63
CA GLY A 182 -25.74 -2.18 1.69
C GLY A 182 -25.36 -3.65 1.43
N GLN A 183 -24.08 -3.98 1.59
CA GLN A 183 -23.47 -5.29 1.44
C GLN A 183 -22.28 -5.34 2.40
N GLN A 184 -21.77 -6.55 2.69
CA GLN A 184 -20.56 -6.69 3.50
C GLN A 184 -19.43 -5.87 2.87
N THR A 185 -18.93 -4.88 3.60
CA THR A 185 -17.93 -3.95 3.09
C THR A 185 -16.82 -3.80 4.12
N PHE A 186 -15.57 -3.95 3.68
CA PHE A 186 -14.39 -3.72 4.51
C PHE A 186 -13.61 -2.53 3.96
N ALA A 187 -13.15 -1.64 4.83
CA ALA A 187 -12.31 -0.51 4.46
C ALA A 187 -11.00 -0.56 5.23
N PHE A 188 -9.90 -0.61 4.49
CA PHE A 188 -8.54 -0.68 5.03
C PHE A 188 -7.76 0.58 4.74
N CYS A 189 -6.94 1.00 5.70
CA CYS A 189 -5.72 1.73 5.44
C CYS A 189 -4.56 0.73 5.49
N THR A 190 -3.81 0.61 4.40
CA THR A 190 -2.71 -0.37 4.29
C THR A 190 -1.39 0.33 4.05
N GLY A 191 -0.31 -0.16 4.67
CA GLY A 191 1.03 0.37 4.48
C GLY A 191 2.14 -0.63 4.72
N LEU A 192 3.38 -0.19 4.50
CA LEU A 192 4.59 -0.98 4.74
C LEU A 192 5.13 -0.78 6.16
N ASP A 193 4.33 -0.18 7.05
CA ASP A 193 4.70 0.12 8.41
C ASP A 193 4.79 -1.15 9.29
N GLY A 194 5.72 -1.14 10.25
CA GLY A 194 5.86 -2.24 11.20
C GLY A 194 4.72 -2.31 12.24
N ASN A 195 4.80 -3.29 13.14
CA ASN A 195 3.76 -3.57 14.13
C ASN A 195 3.44 -2.38 15.05
N PHE A 196 4.47 -1.73 15.58
CA PHE A 196 4.29 -0.58 16.47
C PHE A 196 3.53 0.55 15.76
N ALA A 197 4.01 0.95 14.58
CA ALA A 197 3.40 1.98 13.76
C ALA A 197 1.96 1.63 13.34
N THR A 198 1.71 0.38 12.98
CA THR A 198 0.36 -0.12 12.65
C THR A 198 -0.58 -0.03 13.85
N LYS A 199 -0.12 -0.44 15.05
CA LYS A 199 -0.90 -0.33 16.30
C LYS A 199 -1.18 1.13 16.64
N TYR A 200 -0.17 2.00 16.54
CA TYR A 200 -0.34 3.44 16.75
C TYR A 200 -1.43 4.03 15.85
N ILE A 201 -1.44 3.71 14.56
CA ILE A 201 -2.47 4.21 13.63
C ILE A 201 -3.86 3.68 13.98
N ARG A 202 -3.99 2.42 14.42
CA ARG A 202 -5.29 1.87 14.88
C ARG A 202 -5.83 2.66 16.06
N GLU A 203 -5.01 2.93 17.06
CA GLU A 203 -5.41 3.71 18.24
C GLU A 203 -5.72 5.16 17.87
N LEU A 204 -4.93 5.76 16.97
CA LEU A 204 -5.19 7.10 16.46
C LEU A 204 -6.55 7.20 15.77
N PHE A 205 -6.88 6.25 14.88
CA PHE A 205 -8.18 6.23 14.21
C PHE A 205 -9.34 6.08 15.19
N LYS A 206 -9.21 5.23 16.20
CA LYS A 206 -10.21 5.10 17.28
C LYS A 206 -10.39 6.42 18.04
N ALA A 207 -9.30 7.10 18.40
CA ALA A 207 -9.35 8.38 19.11
C ALA A 207 -10.10 9.46 18.32
N TYR A 208 -10.01 9.45 16.98
CA TYR A 208 -10.78 10.34 16.10
C TYR A 208 -12.19 9.82 15.74
N GLY A 209 -12.61 8.69 16.30
CA GLY A 209 -13.94 8.11 16.11
C GLY A 209 -14.14 7.31 14.82
N TYR A 210 -13.07 6.95 14.12
CA TYR A 210 -13.12 6.10 12.93
C TYR A 210 -13.14 4.62 13.32
N ARG A 211 -14.34 4.07 13.51
CA ARG A 211 -14.55 2.70 14.07
C ARG A 211 -14.56 1.61 13.02
N ASN A 212 -14.89 1.94 11.77
CA ASN A 212 -15.05 0.98 10.68
C ASN A 212 -13.78 0.81 9.82
N LEU A 213 -12.68 1.44 10.21
CA LEU A 213 -11.41 1.37 9.48
C LEU A 213 -10.51 0.29 10.06
N LEU A 214 -10.18 -0.67 9.21
CA LEU A 214 -9.14 -1.65 9.47
C LEU A 214 -7.78 -1.08 9.06
N VAL A 215 -6.71 -1.54 9.71
CA VAL A 215 -5.35 -1.07 9.43
C VAL A 215 -4.44 -2.27 9.24
N ALA A 216 -3.83 -2.38 8.07
CA ALA A 216 -2.92 -3.46 7.72
C ALA A 216 -1.49 -2.91 7.53
N GLY A 217 -0.52 -3.59 8.13
CA GLY A 217 0.88 -3.21 8.07
C GLY A 217 1.70 -4.20 7.24
N ARG A 218 3.02 -4.04 7.31
CA ARG A 218 4.00 -4.85 6.60
C ARG A 218 3.80 -6.37 6.79
N LYS A 219 3.46 -6.82 8.00
CA LYS A 219 3.28 -8.24 8.31
C LYS A 219 2.09 -8.86 7.58
N ASP A 220 1.09 -8.07 7.24
CA ASP A 220 -0.11 -8.53 6.52
C ASP A 220 0.12 -8.62 5.00
N LEU A 221 1.32 -8.23 4.52
CA LEU A 221 1.68 -8.14 3.10
C LEU A 221 2.83 -9.06 2.66
N ILE A 222 3.53 -9.69 3.62
CA ILE A 222 4.75 -10.48 3.38
C ILE A 222 4.44 -11.92 3.02
#